data_AF-A0A9D8T6J2-F1
#
_entry.id   AF-A0A9D8T6J2-F1
#
_cell.length_a   1.000
_cell.length_b   1.000
_cell.length_c   1.000
_cell.angle_alpha   90.00
_cell.angle_beta   90.00
_cell.angle_gamma   90.00
#
_symmetry.space_group_name_H-M   'P 1'
#
loop_
_entity.id
_entity.type
_entity.pdbx_description
1 polymer ?
#
loop_
_entity_poly.entity_id
_entity_poly.type
_entity_poly.pdbx_seq_one_letter_code
_entity_poly.pdbx_strand_id
1 'polypeptide(L)'
;SLHPQGRFSLIIPYSEAETFDNLAYQSGLYAIKACKLIPVEGALPKRILLTYSRTRSLLQREELVIKTKDNIYTADYQNLTKDYYLEK
;
A
#
# COMPACT_ATOMS: atom_id res chain seq x y z
N SER A 1 -8.34 19.85 -8.23
CA SER A 1 -9.34 18.78 -8.00
C SER A 1 -8.87 17.50 -8.68
N LEU A 2 -9.18 16.32 -8.14
CA LEU A 2 -8.80 15.04 -8.78
C LEU A 2 -9.67 14.79 -10.02
N HIS A 3 -9.03 14.46 -11.15
CA HIS A 3 -9.70 14.07 -12.41
C HIS A 3 -10.68 12.91 -12.17
N PRO A 4 -11.82 12.79 -12.91
CA PRO A 4 -12.80 11.72 -12.69
C PRO A 4 -12.24 10.29 -12.72
N GLN A 5 -11.22 10.07 -13.56
CA GLN A 5 -10.50 8.78 -13.67
C GLN A 5 -9.17 8.77 -12.89
N GLY A 6 -8.88 9.83 -12.15
CA GLY A 6 -7.67 9.95 -11.35
C GLY A 6 -7.66 8.95 -10.20
N ARG A 7 -6.45 8.62 -9.75
CA ARG A 7 -6.21 7.81 -8.56
C ARG A 7 -5.46 8.65 -7.53
N PHE A 8 -5.83 8.49 -6.26
CA PHE A 8 -5.11 9.06 -5.14
C PHE A 8 -4.46 7.90 -4.37
N SER A 9 -3.13 7.93 -4.20
CA SER A 9 -2.41 6.89 -3.45
C SER A 9 -1.55 7.50 -2.37
N LEU A 10 -1.47 6.82 -1.23
CA LEU A 10 -0.67 7.25 -0.08
C LEU A 10 -0.15 6.06 0.71
N ILE A 11 0.97 6.27 1.40
CA ILE A 11 1.54 5.31 2.35
C ILE A 11 1.51 5.96 3.72
N ILE A 12 0.80 5.34 4.66
CA ILE A 12 0.61 5.85 6.03
C ILE A 12 0.85 4.75 7.07
N PRO A 13 1.01 5.09 8.36
CA PRO A 13 1.01 4.08 9.43
C PRO A 13 -0.24 3.19 9.37
N TYR A 14 -0.06 1.89 9.59
CA TYR A 14 -1.17 0.94 9.52
C TYR A 14 -2.29 1.28 10.53
N SER A 15 -1.94 1.84 11.69
CA SER A 15 -2.88 2.28 12.72
C SER A 15 -3.80 3.43 12.29
N GLU A 16 -3.43 4.19 11.26
CA GLU A 16 -4.23 5.33 10.77
C GLU A 16 -5.14 4.95 9.60
N ALA A 17 -5.06 3.72 9.11
CA ALA A 17 -5.74 3.26 7.90
C ALA A 17 -7.26 3.45 7.96
N GLU A 18 -7.90 3.03 9.06
CA GLU A 18 -9.34 3.12 9.23
C GLU A 18 -9.82 4.57 9.33
N THR A 19 -9.11 5.40 10.11
CA THR A 19 -9.40 6.84 10.22
C THR A 19 -9.30 7.51 8.85
N PHE A 20 -8.26 7.22 8.08
CA PHE A 20 -8.08 7.79 6.75
C PHE A 20 -9.14 7.31 5.76
N ASP A 21 -9.52 6.03 5.82
CA ASP A 21 -10.55 5.46 4.94
C ASP A 21 -11.90 6.15 5.11
N ASN A 22 -12.28 6.43 6.37
CA ASN A 22 -13.49 7.19 6.67
C ASN A 22 -13.46 8.62 6.09
N LEU A 23 -12.32 9.32 6.21
CA LEU A 23 -12.14 10.66 5.65
C LEU A 23 -12.19 10.66 4.11
N ALA A 24 -11.57 9.66 3.48
CA ALA A 24 -11.61 9.47 2.04
C ALA A 24 -13.05 9.20 1.55
N TYR A 25 -13.78 8.32 2.25
CA TYR A 25 -15.18 8.02 1.94
C TYR A 25 -16.07 9.26 1.99
N GLN A 26 -15.93 10.08 3.04
CA GLN A 26 -16.64 11.36 3.18
C GLN A 26 -16.32 12.34 2.04
N SER A 27 -15.13 12.21 1.44
CA SER A 27 -14.68 13.00 0.30
C SER A 27 -15.08 12.42 -1.07
N GLY A 28 -15.88 11.35 -1.08
CA GLY A 28 -16.32 10.66 -2.31
C GLY A 28 -15.22 9.84 -2.98
N LEU A 29 -14.26 9.36 -2.20
CA LEU A 29 -13.18 8.49 -2.63
C LEU A 29 -13.36 7.10 -2.00
N TYR A 30 -13.26 6.07 -2.83
CA TYR A 30 -13.43 4.67 -2.42
C TYR A 30 -12.10 3.94 -2.57
N ALA A 31 -11.70 3.19 -1.54
CA ALA A 31 -10.50 2.36 -1.61
C ALA A 31 -10.68 1.29 -2.69
N ILE A 32 -9.75 1.23 -3.63
CA ILE A 32 -9.72 0.24 -4.71
C ILE A 32 -8.54 -0.73 -4.57
N LYS A 33 -7.49 -0.34 -3.84
CA LYS A 33 -6.35 -1.21 -3.51
C LYS A 33 -5.81 -0.89 -2.12
N ALA A 34 -5.44 -1.94 -1.38
CA ALA A 34 -4.81 -1.88 -0.08
C ALA A 34 -3.67 -2.90 -0.03
N CYS A 35 -2.44 -2.43 0.13
CA CYS A 35 -1.25 -3.27 0.26
C CYS A 35 -0.63 -3.05 1.65
N LYS A 36 -0.64 -4.08 2.49
CA LYS A 36 0.01 -4.03 3.80
C LYS A 36 1.52 -4.21 3.64
N LEU A 37 2.30 -3.35 4.26
CA LEU A 37 3.75 -3.43 4.26
C LEU A 37 4.22 -4.09 5.56
N ILE A 38 4.69 -5.32 5.44
CA ILE A 38 5.17 -6.15 6.55
C ILE A 38 6.70 -6.05 6.60
N PRO A 39 7.29 -5.50 7.69
CA PRO A 39 8.72 -5.22 7.72
C PRO A 39 9.59 -6.49 7.72
N VAL A 40 9.14 -7.53 8.41
CA VAL A 40 9.80 -8.84 8.52
C VAL A 40 8.72 -9.91 8.52
N GLU A 41 8.97 -11.03 7.85
CA GLU A 41 8.08 -12.18 7.80
C GLU A 41 7.55 -12.59 9.19
N GLY A 42 6.23 -12.69 9.30
CA GLY A 42 5.53 -13.02 10.55
C GLY A 42 5.30 -11.84 11.51
N ALA A 43 5.82 -10.64 11.21
CA ALA A 43 5.52 -9.44 11.98
C ALA A 43 4.18 -8.79 11.57
N LEU A 44 3.66 -7.93 12.43
CA LEU A 44 2.53 -7.07 12.10
C LEU A 44 2.92 -5.97 11.10
N PRO A 45 2.00 -5.55 10.22
CA PRO A 45 2.24 -4.45 9.29
C PRO A 45 2.46 -3.14 10.06
N LYS A 46 3.43 -2.35 9.60
CA LYS A 46 3.69 -1.01 10.16
C LYS A 46 3.11 0.10 9.30
N ARG A 47 2.96 -0.16 8.01
CA ARG A 47 2.44 0.78 7.02
C ARG A 47 1.46 0.10 6.09
N ILE A 48 0.62 0.89 5.45
CA ILE A 48 -0.27 0.45 4.39
C ILE A 48 -0.16 1.42 3.22
N LEU A 49 -0.08 0.88 2.01
CA LEU A 49 -0.30 1.63 0.77
C LEU A 49 -1.78 1.50 0.42
N LEU A 50 -2.48 2.62 0.37
CA LEU A 50 -3.88 2.68 -0.03
C LEU A 50 -3.99 3.44 -1.35
N THR A 51 -4.85 2.97 -2.25
CA THR A 51 -5.20 3.66 -3.48
C THR A 51 -6.71 3.82 -3.55
N TYR A 52 -7.13 5.03 -3.86
CA TYR A 52 -8.51 5.47 -3.93
C TYR A 52 -8.90 5.92 -5.34
N SER A 53 -10.19 5.79 -5.67
CA SER A 53 -10.82 6.32 -6.88
C SER A 53 -12.20 6.90 -6.57
N ARG A 54 -12.72 7.75 -7.46
CA ARG A 54 -14.12 8.20 -7.44
C ARG A 54 -15.09 7.10 -7.88
N THR A 55 -14.61 6.05 -8.53
CA THR A 55 -15.42 4.91 -8.97
C THR A 55 -15.25 3.74 -7.99
N ARG A 56 -16.36 3.17 -7.53
CA ARG A 56 -16.33 1.96 -6.70
C ARG A 56 -15.86 0.75 -7.51
N SER A 57 -15.06 -0.10 -6.90
CA SER A 57 -14.65 -1.38 -7.44
C SER A 57 -14.50 -2.40 -6.30
N LEU A 58 -14.23 -3.66 -6.66
CA LEU A 58 -13.73 -4.61 -5.68
C LEU A 58 -12.39 -4.11 -5.13
N LEU A 59 -12.24 -4.17 -3.81
CA LEU A 59 -11.01 -3.81 -3.13
C LEU A 59 -9.97 -4.92 -3.31
N GLN A 60 -8.91 -4.61 -4.04
CA GLN A 60 -7.73 -5.48 -4.16
C GLN A 60 -6.91 -5.41 -2.87
N ARG A 61 -6.68 -6.58 -2.24
CA ARG A 61 -5.86 -6.69 -1.03
C ARG A 61 -4.57 -7.41 -1.35
N GLU A 62 -3.48 -6.85 -0.88
CA GLU A 62 -2.13 -7.38 -1.06
C GLU A 62 -1.36 -7.26 0.25
N GLU A 63 -0.32 -8.07 0.38
CA GLU A 63 0.69 -7.93 1.42
C GLU A 63 2.06 -7.98 0.76
N LEU A 64 2.97 -7.11 1.19
CA LEU A 64 4.35 -7.11 0.77
C LEU A 64 5.22 -7.27 2.02
N VAL A 65 5.86 -8.43 2.12
CA VAL A 65 6.88 -8.71 3.13
C VAL A 65 8.20 -8.18 2.62
N ILE A 66 8.85 -7.29 3.37
CA ILE A 66 10.12 -6.65 2.94
C ILE A 66 11.29 -7.60 3.15
N LYS A 67 11.36 -8.27 4.30
CA LYS A 67 12.46 -9.18 4.65
C LYS A 67 11.97 -10.52 5.18
N THR A 68 12.74 -11.58 4.92
CA THR A 68 12.62 -12.89 5.58
C THR A 68 13.05 -12.78 7.05
N LYS A 69 12.80 -13.83 7.83
CA LYS A 69 13.29 -13.93 9.23
C LYS A 69 14.81 -13.83 9.35
N ASP A 70 15.53 -14.24 8.31
CA ASP A 70 17.00 -14.17 8.23
C ASP A 70 17.53 -12.80 7.75
N ASN A 71 16.67 -11.78 7.76
CA ASN A 71 17.02 -10.39 7.41
C ASN A 71 17.42 -10.18 5.93
N ILE A 72 17.05 -11.12 5.06
CA ILE A 72 17.25 -11.06 3.59
C ILE A 72 16.03 -10.41 2.94
N TYR A 73 16.22 -9.53 1.96
CA TYR A 73 15.10 -8.98 1.19
C TYR A 73 14.35 -10.09 0.44
N THR A 74 13.02 -10.05 0.48
CA THR A 74 12.19 -11.04 -0.24
C THR A 74 12.28 -10.85 -1.75
N ALA A 75 12.01 -11.91 -2.51
CA ALA A 75 11.96 -11.85 -3.97
C ALA A 75 10.93 -10.83 -4.48
N ASP A 76 9.77 -10.73 -3.83
CA ASP A 76 8.72 -9.76 -4.19
C ASP A 76 9.21 -8.32 -3.99
N TYR A 77 9.88 -8.04 -2.86
CA TYR A 77 10.44 -6.73 -2.60
C TYR A 77 11.56 -6.39 -3.59
N GLN A 78 12.47 -7.33 -3.85
CA GLN A 78 13.54 -7.17 -4.84
C GLN A 78 12.96 -6.90 -6.23
N ASN A 79 11.98 -7.68 -6.68
CA ASN A 79 11.34 -7.50 -7.98
C ASN A 79 10.62 -6.15 -8.11
N LEU A 80 10.01 -5.66 -7.04
CA LEU A 80 9.36 -4.35 -7.01
C LEU A 80 10.35 -3.19 -7.08
N THR A 81 11.55 -3.36 -6.50
CA THR A 81 12.51 -2.27 -6.29
C THR A 81 13.72 -2.33 -7.22
N LYS A 82 13.89 -3.42 -7.99
CA LYS A 82 15.05 -3.66 -8.86
C LYS A 82 15.37 -2.49 -9.79
N ASP A 83 14.36 -1.84 -10.36
CA ASP A 83 14.55 -0.74 -11.33
C ASP A 83 14.99 0.57 -10.67
N TYR A 84 14.97 0.64 -9.33
CA TYR A 84 15.36 1.80 -8.53
C TYR A 84 16.70 1.64 -7.82
N TYR A 85 17.32 0.45 -7.87
CA TYR A 85 18.69 0.26 -7.42
C TYR A 85 19.64 0.76 -8.51
N LEU A 86 20.40 1.80 -8.21
CA LEU A 86 21.51 2.22 -9.06
C LEU A 86 22.54 1.08 -9.06
N GLU A 87 22.78 0.51 -10.25
CA GLU A 87 23.98 -0.30 -10.47
C GLU A 87 25.19 0.59 -10.15
N LYS A 88 26.00 0.16 -9.19
CA LYS A 88 27.27 0.82 -8.85
C LYS A 88 28.33 0.49 -9.87
#